data_AF-A0A661VWL2-F1
#
_entry.id   AF-A0A661VWL2-F1
#
_cell.length_a   1.000
_cell.length_b   1.000
_cell.length_c   1.000
_cell.angle_alpha   90.00
_cell.angle_beta   90.00
_cell.angle_gamma   90.00
#
_symmetry.space_group_name_H-M   'P 1'
#
loop_
_entity.id
_entity.type
_entity.pdbx_description
1 polymer ?
#
loop_
_entity_poly.entity_id
_entity_poly.type
_entity_poly.pdbx_seq_one_letter_code
_entity_poly.pdbx_strand_id
1 'polypeptide(L)'
;MRMVEIIEKKRDGKSLTTAEIEYFVEGYVAGTIPDYQASALLMAILWRGMEDRETRDLTLVMAHSGELLSLKDVAPLVVDKHSTGGVGDKVS
;
A
#
# COMPACT_ATOMS: atom_id res chain seq x y z
N MET A 1 13.38 13.34 -3.68
CA MET A 1 13.24 12.45 -2.50
C MET A 1 14.18 11.27 -2.70
N ARG A 2 14.87 10.76 -1.67
CA ARG A 2 15.64 9.51 -1.77
C ARG A 2 14.95 8.43 -0.95
N MET A 3 14.81 7.22 -1.51
CA MET A 3 14.14 6.11 -0.83
C MET A 3 14.77 5.77 0.53
N VAL A 4 16.09 5.90 0.67
CA VAL A 4 16.80 5.69 1.95
C VAL A 4 16.32 6.63 3.06
N GLU A 5 15.94 7.87 2.75
CA GLU A 5 15.44 8.83 3.73
C GLU A 5 14.04 8.44 4.24
N ILE A 6 13.21 7.87 3.35
CA ILE A 6 11.87 7.36 3.70
C ILE A 6 11.99 6.15 4.62
N ILE A 7 12.91 5.22 4.31
CA ILE A 7 13.20 4.06 5.15
C ILE A 7 13.67 4.50 6.54
N GLU A 8 14.65 5.41 6.61
CA GLU A 8 15.16 5.95 7.88
C GLU A 8 14.05 6.63 8.69
N LYS A 9 13.24 7.46 8.03
CA LYS A 9 12.12 8.16 8.67
C LYS A 9 11.13 7.18 9.30
N LYS A 10 10.70 6.16 8.56
CA LYS A 10 9.77 5.14 9.09
C LYS A 10 10.44 4.29 10.16
N ARG A 11 11.69 3.85 9.98
CA ARG A 11 12.47 3.11 10.98
C ARG A 11 12.53 3.85 12.32
N ASP A 12 12.68 5.17 12.27
CA ASP A 12 12.75 6.05 13.43
C ASP A 12 11.36 6.37 14.04
N GLY A 13 10.30 5.73 13.54
CA GLY A 13 8.93 5.84 14.07
C GLY A 13 8.19 7.11 13.65
N LYS A 14 8.66 7.82 12.63
CA LYS A 14 8.00 9.02 12.12
C LYS A 14 6.99 8.65 11.03
N SER A 15 5.91 9.41 10.97
CA SER A 15 4.86 9.24 9.97
C SER A 15 5.34 9.73 8.60
N LEU A 16 5.15 8.91 7.58
CA LEU A 16 5.40 9.29 6.19
C LEU A 16 4.36 10.33 5.75
N THR A 17 4.67 11.14 4.74
CA THR A 17 3.69 12.02 4.09
C THR A 17 3.01 11.29 2.92
N THR A 18 1.88 11.80 2.44
CA THR A 18 1.21 11.26 1.24
C THR A 18 2.16 11.25 0.04
N ALA A 19 2.93 12.33 -0.18
CA ALA A 19 3.90 12.42 -1.27
C ALA A 19 5.07 11.42 -1.14
N GLU A 20 5.48 11.06 0.09
CA GLU A 20 6.49 10.01 0.32
C GLU A 20 5.93 8.62 -0.02
N ILE A 21 4.65 8.38 0.27
CA ILE A 21 3.96 7.13 -0.07
C ILE A 21 3.77 7.03 -1.59
N GLU A 22 3.31 8.11 -2.24
CA GLU A 22 3.20 8.20 -3.71
C GLU A 22 4.55 7.91 -4.37
N TYR A 23 5.62 8.60 -3.95
CA TYR A 23 6.97 8.37 -4.46
C TYR A 23 7.41 6.90 -4.32
N PHE A 24 7.13 6.26 -3.17
CA PHE A 24 7.47 4.85 -2.97
C PHE A 24 6.70 3.93 -3.90
N VAL A 25 5.36 4.05 -3.96
CA VAL A 25 4.53 3.12 -4.74
C VAL A 25 4.79 3.29 -6.23
N GLU A 26 4.76 4.53 -6.75
CA GLU A 26 5.03 4.79 -8.17
C GLU A 26 6.43 4.34 -8.56
N GLY A 27 7.43 4.63 -7.73
CA GLY A 27 8.82 4.24 -7.96
C GLY A 27 9.01 2.73 -7.97
N TYR A 28 8.32 2.00 -7.10
CA TYR A 28 8.38 0.54 -7.03
C TYR A 28 7.66 -0.12 -8.21
N VAL A 29 6.46 0.36 -8.55
CA VAL A 29 5.69 -0.14 -9.72
C VAL A 29 6.45 0.12 -11.03
N ALA A 30 7.13 1.26 -11.15
CA ALA A 30 7.95 1.58 -12.33
C ALA A 30 9.30 0.84 -12.37
N GLY A 31 9.65 0.03 -11.36
CA GLY A 31 10.92 -0.70 -11.26
C GLY A 31 12.14 0.17 -10.96
N THR A 32 11.94 1.43 -10.55
CA THR A 32 13.03 2.37 -10.21
C THR A 32 13.49 2.25 -8.75
N ILE A 33 12.63 1.73 -7.87
CA ILE A 33 12.98 1.36 -6.50
C ILE A 33 13.19 -0.16 -6.46
N PRO A 34 14.40 -0.64 -6.12
CA PRO A 34 14.69 -2.07 -6.10
C PRO A 34 14.08 -2.78 -4.87
N ASP A 35 13.84 -4.08 -5.00
CA ASP A 35 13.20 -4.95 -3.99
C ASP A 35 13.87 -4.87 -2.61
N TYR A 36 15.18 -4.70 -2.55
CA TYR A 36 15.90 -4.61 -1.28
C TYR A 36 15.58 -3.31 -0.51
N GLN A 37 15.18 -2.24 -1.18
CA GLN A 37 14.71 -1.01 -0.53
C GLN A 37 13.24 -1.13 -0.12
N ALA A 38 12.41 -1.74 -0.97
CA ALA A 38 11.01 -2.02 -0.64
C ALA A 38 10.90 -2.93 0.59
N SER A 39 11.64 -4.05 0.63
CA SER A 39 11.66 -4.96 1.76
C SER A 39 12.16 -4.31 3.06
N ALA A 40 13.16 -3.41 2.97
CA ALA A 40 13.61 -2.63 4.12
C ALA A 40 12.52 -1.68 4.66
N LEU A 41 11.77 -1.00 3.78
CA LEU A 41 10.64 -0.18 4.20
C LEU A 41 9.52 -1.02 4.83
N LEU A 42 9.19 -2.17 4.23
CA LEU A 42 8.16 -3.08 4.75
C LEU A 42 8.50 -3.59 6.16
N MET A 43 9.78 -3.93 6.42
CA MET A 43 10.23 -4.31 7.75
C MET A 43 10.14 -3.14 8.75
N ALA A 44 10.46 -1.92 8.32
CA ALA A 44 10.29 -0.74 9.16
C ALA A 44 8.80 -0.49 9.50
N ILE A 45 7.90 -0.65 8.53
CA ILE A 45 6.44 -0.57 8.72
C ILE A 45 5.96 -1.67 9.67
N LEU A 46 6.45 -2.91 9.54
CA LEU A 46 6.08 -4.02 10.43
C LEU A 46 6.36 -3.69 11.90
N TRP A 47 7.50 -3.06 12.21
CA TRP A 47 7.89 -2.75 13.58
C TRP A 47 7.35 -1.43 14.13
N ARG A 48 7.05 -0.45 13.26
CA ARG A 48 6.62 0.89 13.68
C ARG A 48 5.16 1.18 13.42
N GLY A 49 4.50 0.37 12.61
CA GLY A 49 3.15 0.60 12.13
C GLY A 49 3.03 1.82 11.23
N MET A 50 1.79 2.16 10.98
CA MET A 50 1.36 3.32 10.19
C MET A 50 0.15 3.94 10.89
N GLU A 51 0.04 5.26 10.84
CA GLU A 51 -1.19 5.96 11.20
C GLU A 51 -2.31 5.60 10.22
N ASP A 52 -3.58 5.76 10.63
CA ASP A 52 -4.74 5.50 9.76
C ASP A 52 -4.67 6.25 8.43
N ARG A 53 -4.18 7.50 8.48
CA ARG A 53 -3.98 8.34 7.30
C ARG A 53 -2.92 7.76 6.38
N GLU A 54 -1.80 7.28 6.91
CA GLU A 54 -0.77 6.62 6.10
C GLU A 54 -1.30 5.33 5.45
N THR A 55 -2.03 4.51 6.21
CA THR A 55 -2.63 3.25 5.71
C THR A 55 -3.64 3.51 4.60
N ARG A 56 -4.52 4.51 4.77
CA ARG A 56 -5.46 4.96 3.75
C ARG A 56 -4.73 5.44 2.48
N ASP A 57 -3.73 6.30 2.65
CA ASP A 57 -2.99 6.86 1.52
C ASP A 57 -2.26 5.74 0.75
N LEU A 58 -1.59 4.81 1.45
CA LEU A 58 -0.97 3.64 0.83
C LEU A 58 -1.99 2.80 0.04
N THR A 59 -3.17 2.56 0.62
CA THR A 59 -4.25 1.82 -0.03
C THR A 59 -4.71 2.48 -1.33
N LEU A 60 -4.97 3.79 -1.29
CA LEU A 60 -5.46 4.54 -2.45
C LEU A 60 -4.39 4.61 -3.55
N VAL A 61 -3.15 4.92 -3.21
CA VAL A 61 -2.06 5.00 -4.19
C VAL A 61 -1.85 3.63 -4.87
N MET A 62 -1.89 2.53 -4.11
CA MET A 62 -1.83 1.19 -4.71
C MET A 62 -3.02 0.91 -5.62
N ALA A 63 -4.25 1.23 -5.20
CA ALA A 63 -5.46 1.05 -6.01
C ALA A 63 -5.40 1.85 -7.33
N HIS A 64 -4.81 3.05 -7.30
CA HIS A 64 -4.65 3.92 -8.46
C HIS A 64 -3.39 3.61 -9.30
N SER A 65 -2.55 2.67 -8.90
CA SER A 65 -1.33 2.30 -9.64
C SER A 65 -1.60 1.47 -10.90
N GLY A 66 -2.85 1.05 -11.11
CA GLY A 66 -3.28 0.24 -12.25
C GLY A 66 -4.65 0.65 -12.79
N GLU A 67 -5.31 -0.29 -13.44
CA GLU A 67 -6.64 -0.08 -14.01
C GLU A 67 -7.74 -0.12 -12.94
N LEU A 68 -8.73 0.77 -13.08
CA LEU A 68 -9.93 0.79 -12.24
C LEU A 68 -11.13 0.30 -13.03
N LEU A 69 -11.72 -0.79 -12.56
CA LEU A 69 -12.91 -1.37 -13.17
C LEU A 69 -14.16 -0.54 -12.84
N SER A 70 -14.90 -0.13 -13.87
CA SER A 70 -16.24 0.46 -13.71
C SER A 70 -17.30 -0.62 -13.83
N LEU A 71 -18.11 -0.81 -12.79
CA LEU A 71 -19.20 -1.78 -12.75
C LEU A 71 -20.59 -1.16 -12.92
N LYS A 72 -20.65 0.14 -13.25
CA LYS A 72 -21.89 0.91 -13.37
C LYS A 72 -22.87 0.34 -14.39
N ASP A 73 -22.34 -0.28 -15.45
CA ASP A 73 -23.14 -0.86 -16.53
C ASP A 73 -23.51 -2.34 -16.28
N VAL A 74 -23.04 -2.93 -15.17
CA VAL A 74 -23.25 -4.35 -14.84
C VAL A 74 -24.45 -4.54 -13.92
N ALA A 75 -24.54 -3.76 -12.84
CA ALA A 75 -25.62 -3.89 -11.86
C ALA A 75 -25.85 -2.57 -11.09
N PRO A 76 -27.08 -2.30 -10.62
CA PRO A 76 -27.37 -1.11 -9.82
C PRO A 76 -26.73 -1.13 -8.42
N LEU A 77 -26.39 -2.32 -7.92
CA LEU A 77 -25.67 -2.51 -6.65
C LEU A 77 -24.68 -3.66 -6.82
N VAL A 78 -23.43 -3.41 -6.45
CA VAL A 78 -22.36 -4.43 -6.44
C VAL A 78 -21.89 -4.59 -4.99
N VAL A 79 -21.78 -5.83 -4.55
CA VAL A 79 -21.24 -6.20 -3.24
C VAL A 79 -20.10 -7.17 -3.46
N ASP A 80 -19.06 -7.05 -2.62
CA ASP A 80 -17.91 -7.94 -2.62
C ASP A 80 -17.70 -8.49 -1.20
N LYS A 81 -17.05 -9.66 -1.11
CA LYS A 81 -16.66 -10.29 0.14
C LYS A 81 -15.20 -10.68 0.07
N HIS A 82 -14.45 -10.30 1.11
CA HIS A 82 -13.04 -10.65 1.26
C HIS A 82 -12.79 -11.39 2.58
N SER A 83 -11.88 -12.37 2.57
CA SER A 83 -11.36 -13.02 3.79
C SER A 83 -9.90 -12.65 3.97
N THR A 84 -9.49 -12.36 5.20
CA THR A 84 -8.08 -12.08 5.53
C THR A 84 -7.22 -13.36 5.56
N GLY A 85 -7.85 -14.53 5.63
CA GLY A 85 -7.21 -15.85 5.69
C GLY A 85 -7.76 -16.75 6.80
N GLY A 86 -7.80 -18.05 6.56
CA GLY A 86 -8.27 -19.04 7.53
C GLY A 86 -8.18 -20.49 6.99
N VAL A 87 -7.93 -21.46 7.87
CA VAL A 87 -7.93 -22.88 7.50
C VAL A 87 -9.35 -23.43 7.62
N GLY A 88 -9.90 -23.92 6.51
CA GLY A 88 -11.28 -24.39 6.45
C GLY A 88 -12.31 -23.29 6.21
N ASP A 89 -11.88 -22.09 5.77
CA ASP A 89 -12.78 -21.03 5.34
C ASP A 89 -13.42 -21.40 3.98
N LYS A 90 -14.68 -21.86 4.01
CA LYS A 90 -15.43 -22.34 2.84
C LYS A 90 -16.33 -21.26 2.21
N VAL A 91 -16.25 -20.02 2.69
CA VAL A 91 -17.10 -18.93 2.24
C VAL A 91 -16.24 -17.91 1.50
N SER A 92 -16.58 -17.62 0.25
CA SER A 92 -16.07 -16.49 -0.53
C SER A 92 -17.23 -15.91 -1.33
#